data_AF-A0A0F5PKX1-F1
#
_entry.id   AF-A0A0F5PKX1-F1
#
_cell.length_a   1.000
_cell.length_b   1.000
_cell.length_c   1.000
_cell.angle_alpha   90.00
_cell.angle_beta   90.00
_cell.angle_gamma   90.00
#
_symmetry.space_group_name_H-M   'P 1'
#
loop_
_entity.id
_entity.type
_entity.pdbx_description
1 polymer ?
#
loop_
_entity_poly.entity_id
_entity_poly.type
_entity_poly.pdbx_seq_one_letter_code
_entity_poly.pdbx_strand_id
1 'polypeptide(L)'
;MPRNISTKFEFFPGFGWKELFFVLLGLSAGFVVYLILSIFTHSPARYLAVFIFTGLAYFLVIPGPDGNSVLNLIKYYLKWSKKQKRYLYVQGGCRD
;
A
#
# COMPACT_ATOMS: atom_id res chain seq x y z
N MET A 1 21.29 -16.99 4.54
CA MET A 1 20.61 -17.85 5.54
C MET A 1 19.27 -18.30 4.96
N PRO A 2 18.87 -19.58 5.08
CA PRO A 2 17.68 -20.08 4.41
C PRO A 2 16.41 -19.49 5.04
N ARG A 3 15.43 -19.23 4.18
CA ARG A 3 14.11 -18.66 4.45
C ARG A 3 13.25 -19.71 5.17
N ASN A 4 13.56 -20.06 6.42
CA ASN A 4 13.00 -21.27 7.05
C ASN A 4 12.48 -21.14 8.48
N ILE A 5 12.09 -19.97 8.98
CA ILE A 5 11.34 -19.93 10.26
C ILE A 5 10.60 -18.60 10.39
N SER A 6 9.59 -18.42 9.55
CA SER A 6 8.47 -17.54 9.83
C SER A 6 7.38 -17.83 8.81
N THR A 7 6.68 -18.94 8.99
CA THR A 7 5.25 -19.06 8.67
C THR A 7 4.50 -18.02 9.51
N LYS A 8 4.77 -16.73 9.27
CA LYS A 8 4.13 -15.60 9.93
C LYS A 8 2.82 -15.35 9.20
N PHE A 9 1.85 -16.22 9.45
CA PHE A 9 0.44 -16.00 9.16
C PHE A 9 0.16 -15.35 7.77
N GLU A 10 0.67 -15.99 6.72
CA GLU A 10 0.32 -15.69 5.33
C GLU A 10 -0.85 -16.61 4.94
N PHE A 11 -1.97 -16.03 4.48
CA PHE A 11 -3.11 -16.81 3.95
C PHE A 11 -2.79 -17.36 2.56
N PHE A 12 -2.03 -16.60 1.77
CA PHE A 12 -1.46 -16.95 0.48
C PHE A 12 -0.03 -16.41 0.43
N PRO A 13 0.89 -16.99 -0.37
CA PRO A 13 2.25 -16.48 -0.48
C PRO A 13 2.25 -14.98 -0.82
N GLY A 14 2.77 -14.16 0.10
CA GLY A 14 2.77 -12.69 -0.02
C GLY A 14 1.50 -11.96 0.47
N PHE A 15 0.49 -12.65 1.01
CA PHE A 15 -0.71 -12.01 1.57
C PHE A 15 -0.92 -12.43 3.03
N GLY A 16 -0.59 -11.53 3.97
CA GLY A 16 -0.72 -11.75 5.40
C GLY A 16 -1.85 -10.94 6.05
N TRP A 17 -1.83 -10.91 7.39
CA TRP A 17 -2.86 -10.21 8.19
C TRP A 17 -2.84 -8.70 8.04
N LYS A 18 -1.67 -8.11 7.81
CA LYS A 18 -1.58 -6.66 7.61
C LYS A 18 -2.30 -6.29 6.32
N GLU A 19 -2.09 -7.10 5.29
CA GLU A 19 -2.68 -6.93 3.98
C GLU A 19 -4.20 -7.07 4.06
N LEU A 20 -4.67 -8.12 4.75
CA LEU A 20 -6.09 -8.34 5.01
C LEU A 20 -6.75 -7.16 5.72
N PHE A 21 -6.09 -6.58 6.72
CA PHE A 21 -6.61 -5.43 7.46
C PHE A 21 -6.79 -4.20 6.56
N PHE A 22 -5.83 -3.91 5.67
CA PHE A 22 -5.98 -2.82 4.71
C PHE A 22 -7.09 -3.07 3.68
N VAL A 23 -7.25 -4.31 3.21
CA VAL A 23 -8.36 -4.66 2.32
C VAL A 23 -9.70 -4.49 3.04
N LEU A 24 -9.79 -4.89 4.30
CA LEU A 24 -11.00 -4.71 5.12
C LEU A 24 -11.32 -3.22 5.35
N LEU A 25 -10.30 -2.38 5.53
CA LEU A 25 -10.47 -0.92 5.56
C LEU A 25 -10.96 -0.36 4.23
N GLY A 26 -10.46 -0.88 3.10
CA GLY A 26 -10.96 -0.51 1.77
C GLY A 26 -12.42 -0.88 1.58
N LEU A 27 -12.81 -2.08 2.04
CA LEU A 27 -14.18 -2.56 1.99
C LEU A 27 -15.10 -1.71 2.87
N SER A 28 -14.69 -1.39 4.10
CA SER A 28 -15.50 -0.55 4.99
C SER A 28 -15.67 0.87 4.43
N ALA A 29 -14.61 1.47 3.89
CA ALA A 29 -14.68 2.76 3.20
C ALA A 29 -15.62 2.71 1.99
N GLY A 30 -15.49 1.68 1.14
CA GLY A 30 -16.38 1.47 0.00
C GLY A 30 -17.84 1.29 0.41
N PHE A 31 -18.10 0.58 1.51
CA PHE A 31 -19.43 0.40 2.06
C PHE A 31 -20.03 1.71 2.59
N VAL A 32 -19.24 2.55 3.26
CA VAL A 32 -19.67 3.88 3.69
C VAL A 32 -20.07 4.74 2.49
N VAL A 33 -19.26 4.75 1.42
CA VAL A 33 -19.59 5.48 0.19
C VAL A 33 -20.86 4.93 -0.47
N TYR A 34 -21.04 3.62 -0.49
CA TYR A 34 -22.28 2.99 -0.95
C TYR A 34 -23.50 3.46 -0.16
N LEU A 35 -23.42 3.52 1.17
CA LEU A 35 -24.52 3.99 2.02
C LEU A 35 -24.89 5.44 1.69
N ILE A 36 -23.88 6.31 1.53
CA ILE A 36 -24.09 7.71 1.14
C ILE A 36 -24.77 7.77 -0.23
N LEU A 37 -24.27 7.05 -1.24
CA LEU A 37 -24.87 7.01 -2.57
C LEU A 37 -26.29 6.46 -2.54
N SER A 38 -26.60 5.52 -1.65
CA SER A 38 -27.94 4.95 -1.51
C SER A 38 -28.98 5.94 -1.00
N ILE A 39 -28.58 7.07 -0.40
CA ILE A 39 -29.49 8.16 -0.02
C ILE A 39 -29.93 8.95 -1.25
N PHE A 40 -29.04 9.14 -2.22
CA PHE A 40 -29.28 9.99 -3.39
C PHE A 40 -29.72 9.22 -4.63
N THR A 41 -29.35 7.94 -4.76
CA THR A 41 -29.51 7.18 -6.01
C THR A 41 -29.72 5.69 -5.74
N HIS A 42 -30.75 5.13 -6.41
CA HIS A 42 -31.07 3.70 -6.34
C HIS A 42 -30.52 2.88 -7.53
N SER A 43 -29.71 3.50 -8.40
CA SER A 43 -29.08 2.83 -9.53
C SER A 43 -28.13 1.72 -9.07
N PRO A 44 -28.08 0.57 -9.76
CA PRO A 44 -27.13 -0.51 -9.45
C PRO A 44 -25.66 -0.09 -9.58
N ALA A 45 -25.37 1.00 -10.31
CA ALA A 45 -24.00 1.53 -10.44
C ALA A 45 -23.34 1.85 -9.09
N ARG A 46 -24.12 2.11 -8.03
CA ARG A 46 -23.61 2.37 -6.68
C ARG A 46 -22.83 1.20 -6.08
N TYR A 47 -23.10 -0.04 -6.50
CA TYR A 47 -22.36 -1.21 -6.02
C TYR A 47 -20.90 -1.19 -6.50
N LEU A 48 -20.63 -0.53 -7.64
CA LEU A 48 -19.28 -0.36 -8.17
C LEU A 48 -18.38 0.40 -7.20
N ALA A 49 -18.93 1.31 -6.38
CA ALA A 49 -18.14 2.01 -5.37
C ALA A 49 -17.45 1.02 -4.43
N VAL A 50 -18.16 0.00 -3.93
CA VAL A 50 -17.58 -1.01 -3.02
C VAL A 50 -16.44 -1.75 -3.70
N PHE A 51 -16.62 -2.18 -4.95
CA PHE A 51 -15.59 -2.87 -5.73
C PHE A 51 -14.37 -1.99 -6.01
N ILE A 52 -14.58 -0.73 -6.37
CA ILE A 52 -13.50 0.22 -6.66
C ILE A 52 -12.66 0.45 -5.41
N PHE A 53 -13.27 0.78 -4.28
CA PHE A 53 -12.52 1.04 -3.04
C PHE A 53 -11.80 -0.21 -2.51
N THR A 54 -12.45 -1.37 -2.56
CA THR A 54 -11.83 -2.63 -2.13
C THR A 54 -10.69 -3.04 -3.07
N GLY A 55 -10.89 -2.91 -4.38
CA GLY A 55 -9.89 -3.22 -5.40
C GLY A 55 -8.67 -2.30 -5.33
N LEU A 56 -8.89 -1.00 -5.11
CA LEU A 56 -7.80 -0.04 -4.89
C LEU A 56 -7.01 -0.37 -3.61
N ALA A 57 -7.69 -0.67 -2.51
CA ALA A 57 -7.01 -1.06 -1.27
C ALA A 57 -6.19 -2.33 -1.44
N TYR A 58 -6.72 -3.33 -2.14
CA TYR A 58 -5.98 -4.55 -2.49
C TYR A 58 -4.74 -4.24 -3.34
N PHE A 59 -4.90 -3.45 -4.40
CA PHE A 59 -3.80 -3.10 -5.31
C PHE A 59 -2.68 -2.33 -4.62
N LEU A 60 -3.01 -1.46 -3.65
CA LEU A 60 -2.02 -0.71 -2.89
C LEU A 60 -1.14 -1.59 -2.00
N VAL A 61 -1.68 -2.73 -1.60
CA VAL A 61 -1.16 -3.56 -0.51
C VAL A 61 -0.48 -4.81 -1.03
N ILE A 62 -0.88 -5.32 -2.19
CA ILE A 62 -0.27 -6.51 -2.78
C ILE A 62 1.26 -6.30 -2.95
N PRO A 63 2.10 -7.23 -2.46
CA PRO A 63 3.53 -7.11 -2.66
C PRO A 63 3.92 -7.46 -4.10
N GLY A 64 4.80 -6.66 -4.68
CA GLY A 64 5.43 -6.97 -5.95
C GLY A 64 6.46 -8.09 -5.86
N PRO A 65 7.10 -8.47 -6.98
CA PRO A 65 8.16 -9.50 -7.01
C PRO A 65 9.35 -9.17 -6.09
N ASP A 66 9.56 -7.88 -5.80
CA ASP A 66 10.60 -7.38 -4.90
C ASP A 66 10.22 -7.48 -3.41
N GLY A 67 9.03 -7.98 -3.09
CA GLY A 67 8.47 -8.07 -1.73
C GLY A 67 7.98 -6.74 -1.14
N ASN A 68 8.09 -5.63 -1.89
CA ASN A 68 7.57 -4.33 -1.49
C ASN A 68 6.18 -4.10 -2.09
N SER A 69 5.26 -3.57 -1.27
CA SER A 69 3.95 -3.10 -1.74
C SER A 69 4.02 -1.66 -2.23
N VAL A 70 3.01 -1.23 -3.00
CA VAL A 70 2.90 0.15 -3.50
C VAL A 70 2.87 1.15 -2.35
N LEU A 71 2.20 0.82 -1.25
CA LEU A 71 2.21 1.63 -0.02
C LEU A 71 3.62 1.83 0.54
N ASN A 72 4.46 0.79 0.52
CA ASN A 72 5.85 0.90 0.98
C ASN A 72 6.67 1.81 0.06
N LEU A 73 6.48 1.69 -1.26
CA LEU A 73 7.12 2.58 -2.24
C LEU A 73 6.74 4.04 -2.01
N ILE A 74 5.45 4.33 -1.82
CA ILE A 74 4.96 5.68 -1.50
C ILE A 74 5.61 6.18 -0.20
N LYS A 75 5.66 5.33 0.83
CA LYS A 75 6.30 5.68 2.12
C LYS A 75 7.79 5.97 1.96
N TYR A 76 8.50 5.19 1.15
CA TYR A 76 9.92 5.42 0.85
C TYR A 76 10.13 6.71 0.08
N TYR A 77 9.29 6.99 -0.92
CA TYR A 77 9.31 8.23 -1.67
C TYR A 77 9.08 9.45 -0.78
N LEU A 78 8.06 9.41 0.09
CA LEU A 78 7.78 10.49 1.04
C LEU A 78 8.94 10.70 2.03
N LYS A 79 9.52 9.60 2.55
CA LYS A 79 10.67 9.67 3.46
C LYS A 79 11.90 10.26 2.78
N TRP A 80 12.14 9.87 1.53
CA TRP A 80 13.24 10.37 0.72
C TRP A 80 13.05 11.85 0.37
N SER A 81 11.85 12.25 -0.03
CA SER A 81 11.50 13.65 -0.33
C SER A 81 11.73 14.55 0.90
N LYS A 82 11.39 14.06 2.10
CA LYS A 82 11.61 14.78 3.36
C LYS A 82 13.07 14.80 3.82
N LYS A 83 13.92 13.86 3.40
CA LYS A 83 15.34 13.85 3.76
C LYS A 83 16.16 14.57 2.70
N GLN A 84 16.62 15.78 3.03
CA GLN A 84 17.52 16.56 2.18
C GLN A 84 18.77 15.75 1.79
N LYS A 85 19.00 15.63 0.49
CA LYS A 85 20.20 15.06 -0.11
C LYS A 85 21.35 16.06 -0.02
N ARG A 86 21.95 16.21 1.16
CA ARG A 86 23.27 16.86 1.22
C ARG A 86 24.29 15.86 0.71
N TYR A 87 24.48 15.84 -0.61
CA TYR A 87 25.63 15.17 -1.20
C TYR A 87 26.86 15.94 -0.74
N LEU A 88 27.56 15.43 0.28
CA LEU A 88 28.91 15.88 0.59
C LEU A 88 29.82 15.36 -0.51
N TYR A 89 29.78 16.01 -1.67
CA TYR A 89 30.77 15.81 -2.71
C TYR A 89 32.03 16.53 -2.24
N VAL A 90 32.80 15.89 -1.36
CA VAL A 90 34.18 16.31 -1.11
C VAL A 90 34.99 15.77 -2.29
N GLN A 91 35.15 16.58 -3.33
CA GLN A 91 36.22 16.35 -4.28
C GLN A 91 37.53 16.40 -3.49
N GLY A 92 38.22 15.27 -3.39
CA GLY A 92 39.59 15.26 -2.93
C GLY A 92 40.45 16.09 -3.88
N GLY A 93 41.08 17.13 -3.36
CA GLY A 93 42.09 17.94 -4.04
C GLY A 93 42.37 19.17 -3.16
N CYS A 94 43.54 19.41 -2.59
CA CYS A 94 44.87 18.82 -2.77
C CYS A 94 45.51 18.54 -1.39
N ARG A 95 46.47 17.61 -1.39
CA ARG A 95 47.47 17.45 -0.34
C ARG A 95 48.67 18.32 -0.73
N ASP A 96 48.86 19.42 -0.01
CA ASP A 96 50.09 20.21 -0.03
C ASP A 96 50.57 20.38 1.42
#